data_AF-A0AAU1MDU3-F1
#
_entry.id   AF-A0AAU1MDU3-F1
#
_cell.length_a   1.000
_cell.length_b   1.000
_cell.length_c   1.000
_cell.angle_alpha   90.00
_cell.angle_beta   90.00
_cell.angle_gamma   90.00
#
_symmetry.space_group_name_H-M   'P 1'
#
loop_
_entity.id
_entity.type
_entity.pdbx_description
1 polymer ?
#
loop_
_entity_poly.entity_id
_entity_poly.type
_entity_poly.pdbx_seq_one_letter_code
_entity_poly.pdbx_strand_id
1 'polypeptide(L)'
;MTTYDDRASLTDLTTTVERVRRSVEGVIEGKPEVVRLSLTVLLAEGHLLIEDVPGVGKTMLAKALAKSIDCSVRRIQFTPDLLPSDITGVSIWDQQRRDFEFKPGAIFAQIVIGDEINRASPKTQSALLESMEERQVTIDGQTYELPSPFMVVATQNPVEMEGTYPLPEAQRDRFMARVSIGYPSPEAELQMLDIHGGASPLDDLQPVAHAHDIVKLVDAVRSVHVADSVRRYAVDLVAATRSHPDLRLGASPRATLHLLRAAKASAALSGREYALPDDVQALAVQVLAHRLLPTAQAQLNRRTSEQVVLEILQHTSVPAASGHGSPMYGQQPPGARRL
;
A
#
# COMPACT_ATOMS: atom_id res chain seq x y z
N MET A 1 -21.60 -5.38 34.27
CA MET A 1 -20.59 -4.44 34.77
C MET A 1 -19.22 -5.06 34.58
N THR A 2 -18.68 -4.88 33.37
CA THR A 2 -17.26 -4.91 32.98
C THR A 2 -17.26 -4.52 31.50
N THR A 3 -17.30 -3.22 31.24
CA THR A 3 -16.99 -2.65 29.93
C THR A 3 -15.50 -2.87 29.70
N TYR A 4 -15.16 -3.96 29.01
CA TYR A 4 -13.82 -4.16 28.47
C TYR A 4 -13.64 -3.09 27.39
N ASP A 5 -12.75 -2.14 27.64
CA ASP A 5 -12.37 -1.12 26.67
C ASP A 5 -11.54 -1.82 25.58
N ASP A 6 -12.23 -2.41 24.60
CA ASP A 6 -11.68 -3.32 23.59
C ASP A 6 -10.97 -2.57 22.44
N ARG A 7 -10.52 -1.34 22.69
CA ARG A 7 -9.64 -0.61 21.78
C ARG A 7 -8.21 -0.98 22.15
N ALA A 8 -7.55 -1.74 21.27
CA ALA A 8 -6.11 -1.92 21.34
C ALA A 8 -5.45 -0.54 21.50
N SER A 9 -4.69 -0.35 22.57
CA SER A 9 -4.02 0.93 22.80
C SER A 9 -3.00 1.15 21.67
N LEU A 10 -2.71 2.41 21.34
CA LEU A 10 -1.67 2.72 20.34
C LEU A 10 -0.31 2.10 20.71
N THR A 11 -0.07 1.88 22.01
CA THR A 11 1.11 1.19 22.53
C THR A 11 1.13 -0.30 22.15
N ASP A 12 0.00 -1.00 22.26
CA ASP A 12 -0.14 -2.39 21.82
C ASP A 12 0.02 -2.50 20.29
N LEU A 13 -0.48 -1.49 19.57
CA LEU A 13 -0.30 -1.37 18.12
C LEU A 13 1.17 -1.25 17.75
N THR A 14 1.88 -0.31 18.39
CA THR A 14 3.29 -0.03 18.08
C THR A 14 4.15 -1.26 18.40
N THR A 15 3.86 -1.94 19.51
CA THR A 15 4.57 -3.16 19.92
C THR A 15 4.36 -4.31 18.92
N THR A 16 3.11 -4.55 18.51
CA THR A 16 2.79 -5.61 17.55
C THR A 16 3.43 -5.34 16.21
N VAL A 17 3.33 -4.12 15.70
CA VAL A 17 3.91 -3.78 14.40
C VAL A 17 5.44 -3.82 14.44
N GLU A 18 6.09 -3.38 15.51
CA GLU A 18 7.55 -3.48 15.64
C GLU A 18 8.02 -4.95 15.66
N ARG A 19 7.25 -5.86 16.28
CA ARG A 19 7.53 -7.30 16.21
C ARG A 19 7.44 -7.82 14.78
N VAL A 20 6.38 -7.46 14.06
CA VAL A 20 6.19 -7.86 12.66
C VAL A 20 7.31 -7.29 11.78
N ARG A 21 7.65 -6.00 11.95
CA ARG A 21 8.73 -5.33 11.21
C ARG A 21 10.06 -6.08 11.39
N ARG A 22 10.46 -6.35 12.63
CA ARG A 22 11.69 -7.09 12.93
C ARG A 22 11.68 -8.51 12.38
N SER A 23 10.53 -9.19 12.44
CA SER A 23 10.35 -10.52 11.86
C SER A 23 10.60 -10.51 10.35
N VAL A 24 10.04 -9.54 9.62
CA VAL A 24 10.24 -9.41 8.17
C VAL A 24 11.66 -8.96 7.82
N GLU A 25 12.24 -8.01 8.56
CA GLU A 25 13.62 -7.56 8.38
C GLU A 25 14.66 -8.65 8.66
N GLY A 26 14.32 -9.65 9.48
CA GLY A 26 15.16 -10.85 9.67
C GLY A 26 15.24 -11.75 8.42
N VAL A 27 14.34 -11.57 7.45
CA VAL A 27 14.33 -12.30 6.18
C VAL A 27 14.75 -11.42 5.00
N ILE A 28 14.45 -10.12 5.05
CA ILE A 28 14.75 -9.15 3.99
C ILE A 28 15.84 -8.20 4.48
N GLU A 29 17.07 -8.46 4.08
CA GLU A 29 18.23 -7.69 4.50
C GLU A 29 18.34 -6.33 3.79
N GLY A 30 18.74 -5.30 4.55
CA GLY A 30 19.14 -4.01 4.01
C GLY A 30 18.03 -3.15 3.38
N LYS A 31 16.75 -3.50 3.57
CA LYS A 31 15.61 -2.78 2.96
C LYS A 31 14.52 -2.35 3.98
N PRO A 32 14.87 -1.67 5.09
CA PRO A 32 13.90 -1.29 6.13
C PRO A 32 12.76 -0.39 5.59
N GLU A 33 13.07 0.48 4.62
CA GLU A 33 12.06 1.36 4.01
C GLU A 33 11.01 0.59 3.21
N VAL A 34 11.40 -0.49 2.52
CA VAL A 34 10.47 -1.34 1.76
C VAL A 34 9.55 -2.07 2.74
N VAL A 35 10.11 -2.63 3.82
CA VAL A 35 9.32 -3.31 4.87
C VAL A 35 8.34 -2.33 5.52
N ARG A 36 8.80 -1.13 5.90
CA ARG A 36 7.96 -0.08 6.48
C ARG A 36 6.84 0.34 5.54
N LEU A 37 7.13 0.49 4.24
CA LEU A 37 6.11 0.80 3.24
C LEU A 37 5.10 -0.35 3.07
N SER A 38 5.54 -1.60 3.04
CA SER A 38 4.64 -2.75 2.95
C SER A 38 3.67 -2.82 4.14
N LEU A 39 4.18 -2.58 5.36
CA LEU A 39 3.34 -2.49 6.57
C LEU A 39 2.38 -1.30 6.50
N THR A 40 2.87 -0.14 6.03
CA THR A 40 2.03 1.05 5.81
C THR A 40 0.87 0.72 4.86
N VAL A 41 1.15 0.06 3.73
CA VAL A 41 0.13 -0.31 2.74
C VAL A 41 -0.84 -1.35 3.30
N LEU A 42 -0.35 -2.37 4.03
CA LEU A 42 -1.20 -3.38 4.67
C LEU A 42 -2.19 -2.74 5.66
N LEU A 43 -1.68 -1.89 6.57
CA LEU A 43 -2.49 -1.23 7.60
C LEU A 43 -3.39 -0.13 7.03
N ALA A 44 -2.97 0.50 5.93
CA ALA A 44 -3.80 1.41 5.16
C ALA A 44 -4.80 0.68 4.26
N GLU A 45 -4.79 -0.67 4.27
CA GLU A 45 -5.71 -1.51 3.51
C GLU A 45 -5.60 -1.30 1.98
N GLY A 46 -4.39 -1.08 1.51
CA GLY A 46 -4.05 -0.93 0.10
C GLY A 46 -3.37 -2.15 -0.51
N HIS A 47 -3.00 -2.00 -1.79
CA HIS A 47 -2.25 -2.99 -2.55
C HIS A 47 -0.91 -2.40 -3.00
N LEU A 48 0.12 -3.24 -3.06
CA LEU A 48 1.50 -2.83 -3.36
C LEU A 48 1.91 -3.31 -4.74
N LEU A 49 2.44 -2.40 -5.55
CA LEU A 49 3.05 -2.70 -6.84
C LEU A 49 4.57 -2.65 -6.73
N ILE A 50 5.26 -3.73 -7.12
CA ILE A 50 6.71 -3.83 -7.09
C ILE A 50 7.26 -3.90 -8.51
N GLU A 51 7.84 -2.79 -8.96
CA GLU A 51 8.51 -2.66 -10.26
C GLU A 51 10.00 -2.92 -10.08
N ASP A 52 10.51 -4.01 -10.65
CA ASP A 52 11.95 -4.31 -10.55
C ASP A 52 12.36 -5.44 -11.49
N VAL A 53 13.68 -5.66 -11.57
CA VAL A 53 14.28 -6.82 -12.23
C VAL A 53 13.99 -8.14 -11.49
N PRO A 54 14.05 -9.29 -12.18
CA PRO A 54 13.91 -10.60 -11.54
C PRO A 54 14.98 -10.85 -10.47
N GLY A 55 14.66 -11.65 -9.45
CA GLY A 55 15.63 -12.14 -8.46
C GLY A 55 15.86 -11.27 -7.22
N VAL A 56 15.23 -10.10 -7.09
CA VAL A 56 15.48 -9.15 -5.98
C VAL A 56 14.61 -9.35 -4.71
N GLY A 57 14.19 -10.58 -4.42
CA GLY A 57 13.52 -10.89 -3.14
C GLY A 57 12.06 -10.42 -2.98
N LYS A 58 11.39 -9.99 -4.06
CA LYS A 58 9.97 -9.52 -4.03
C LYS A 58 9.01 -10.53 -3.43
N THR A 59 9.11 -11.79 -3.87
CA THR A 59 8.27 -12.89 -3.38
C THR A 59 8.62 -13.22 -1.93
N MET A 60 9.89 -13.06 -1.52
CA MET A 60 10.30 -13.27 -0.13
C MET A 60 9.66 -12.24 0.79
N LEU A 61 9.61 -10.95 0.40
CA LEU A 61 8.98 -9.90 1.20
C LEU A 61 7.52 -10.23 1.51
N ALA A 62 6.74 -10.60 0.49
CA ALA A 62 5.32 -10.92 0.68
C ALA A 62 5.10 -12.19 1.52
N LYS A 63 5.92 -13.23 1.31
CA LYS A 63 5.87 -14.47 2.11
C LYS A 63 6.29 -14.24 3.57
N ALA A 64 7.36 -13.47 3.79
CA ALA A 64 7.85 -13.12 5.11
C ALA A 64 6.81 -12.30 5.88
N LEU A 65 6.19 -11.32 5.21
CA LEU A 65 5.09 -10.55 5.78
C LEU A 65 3.96 -11.45 6.23
N ALA A 66 3.45 -12.31 5.34
CA ALA A 66 2.33 -13.18 5.65
C ALA A 66 2.61 -14.18 6.76
N LYS A 67 3.77 -14.84 6.73
CA LYS A 67 4.16 -15.81 7.74
C LYS A 67 4.41 -15.15 9.10
N SER A 68 4.88 -13.90 9.13
CA SER A 68 5.02 -13.12 10.36
C SER A 68 3.68 -12.78 11.03
N ILE A 69 2.58 -12.73 10.27
CA ILE A 69 1.24 -12.34 10.77
C ILE A 69 0.21 -13.48 10.69
N ASP A 70 0.67 -14.73 10.52
CA ASP A 70 -0.17 -15.93 10.40
C ASP A 70 -1.30 -15.78 9.37
N CYS A 71 -0.97 -15.19 8.22
CA CYS A 71 -1.91 -15.01 7.11
C CYS A 71 -1.72 -16.09 6.04
N SER A 72 -2.85 -16.51 5.47
CA SER A 72 -2.87 -17.34 4.26
C SER A 72 -2.22 -16.61 3.08
N VAL A 73 -1.41 -17.35 2.31
CA VAL A 73 -0.74 -16.84 1.11
C VAL A 73 -1.13 -17.66 -0.09
N ARG A 74 -1.44 -16.98 -1.20
CA ARG A 74 -1.47 -17.60 -2.51
C ARG A 74 -0.59 -16.84 -3.49
N ARG A 75 0.16 -17.60 -4.28
CA ARG A 75 1.00 -17.07 -5.35
C ARG A 75 0.32 -17.36 -6.69
N ILE A 76 0.19 -16.33 -7.52
CA ILE A 76 -0.34 -16.38 -8.87
C ILE A 76 0.81 -15.96 -9.78
N GLN A 77 1.27 -16.87 -10.62
CA GLN A 77 2.15 -16.52 -11.73
C GLN A 77 1.27 -16.09 -12.90
N PHE A 78 1.39 -14.84 -13.32
CA PHE A 78 0.63 -14.36 -14.47
C PHE A 78 1.32 -14.86 -15.74
N THR A 79 0.54 -15.57 -16.55
CA THR A 79 0.94 -16.13 -17.84
C THR A 79 -0.11 -15.80 -18.89
N PRO A 80 0.23 -15.82 -20.20
CA PRO A 80 -0.72 -15.50 -21.25
C PRO A 80 -1.98 -16.38 -21.28
N ASP A 81 -1.87 -17.62 -20.78
CA ASP A 81 -2.93 -18.63 -20.70
C ASP A 81 -3.75 -18.60 -19.41
N LEU A 82 -3.33 -17.81 -18.40
CA LEU A 82 -4.06 -17.69 -17.13
C LEU A 82 -5.47 -17.12 -17.36
N LEU A 83 -6.48 -17.84 -16.90
CA LEU A 83 -7.87 -17.44 -17.07
C LEU A 83 -8.36 -16.58 -15.89
N PRO A 84 -9.34 -15.68 -16.12
CA PRO A 84 -10.00 -14.95 -15.03
C PRO A 84 -10.52 -15.86 -13.92
N SER A 85 -11.06 -17.03 -14.30
CA SER A 85 -11.58 -18.05 -13.40
C SER A 85 -10.53 -18.66 -12.47
N ASP A 86 -9.26 -18.69 -12.87
CA ASP A 86 -8.18 -19.18 -12.00
C ASP A 86 -7.92 -18.21 -10.85
N ILE A 87 -8.24 -16.92 -11.06
CA ILE A 87 -8.14 -15.86 -10.06
C ILE A 87 -9.40 -15.84 -9.20
N THR A 88 -10.58 -15.72 -9.81
CA THR A 88 -11.87 -15.50 -9.13
C THR A 88 -12.54 -16.77 -8.64
N GLY A 89 -12.19 -17.93 -9.20
CA GLY A 89 -12.87 -19.19 -8.93
C GLY A 89 -13.96 -19.52 -9.94
N VAL A 90 -14.54 -20.71 -9.76
CA VAL A 90 -15.56 -21.30 -10.65
C VAL A 90 -16.62 -22.03 -9.84
N SER A 91 -17.83 -22.12 -10.39
CA SER A 91 -18.86 -23.04 -9.89
C SER A 91 -18.79 -24.36 -10.67
N ILE A 92 -18.65 -25.47 -9.96
CA ILE A 92 -18.59 -26.81 -10.56
C ILE A 92 -19.82 -27.58 -10.13
N TRP A 93 -20.47 -28.27 -11.07
CA TRP A 93 -21.60 -29.15 -10.75
C TRP A 93 -21.14 -30.38 -9.97
N ASP A 94 -21.59 -30.51 -8.72
CA ASP A 94 -21.38 -31.70 -7.90
C ASP A 94 -22.51 -32.72 -8.21
N GLN A 95 -22.13 -33.84 -8.83
CA GLN A 95 -23.09 -34.87 -9.23
C GLN A 95 -23.76 -35.58 -8.04
N GLN A 96 -23.08 -35.68 -6.89
CA GLN A 96 -23.63 -36.33 -5.69
C GLN A 96 -24.63 -35.41 -5.00
N ARG A 97 -24.28 -34.12 -4.86
CA ARG A 97 -25.14 -33.11 -4.22
C ARG A 97 -26.24 -32.61 -5.15
N ARG A 98 -26.09 -32.81 -6.47
CA ARG A 98 -26.94 -32.24 -7.52
C ARG A 98 -27.09 -30.73 -7.37
N ASP A 99 -25.97 -30.07 -7.08
CA ASP A 99 -25.90 -28.64 -6.84
C ASP A 99 -24.55 -28.09 -7.36
N PHE A 100 -24.48 -26.79 -7.57
CA PHE A 100 -23.23 -26.12 -7.92
C PHE A 100 -22.40 -25.84 -6.66
N GLU A 101 -21.18 -26.38 -6.62
CA GLU A 101 -20.20 -26.09 -5.58
C GLU A 101 -19.20 -25.04 -6.08
N PHE A 102 -19.07 -23.95 -5.34
CA PHE A 102 -18.05 -22.95 -5.62
C PHE A 102 -16.65 -23.44 -5.22
N LYS A 103 -15.72 -23.39 -6.16
CA LYS A 103 -14.29 -23.61 -5.92
C LYS A 103 -13.58 -22.25 -5.93
N PRO A 104 -13.07 -21.78 -4.78
CA PRO A 104 -12.44 -20.48 -4.67
C PRO A 104 -11.13 -20.42 -5.47
N GLY A 105 -11.02 -19.38 -6.30
CA GLY A 105 -9.81 -19.10 -7.08
C GLY A 105 -8.65 -18.62 -6.22
N ALA A 106 -7.53 -18.29 -6.87
CA ALA A 106 -6.30 -17.93 -6.17
C ALA A 106 -6.38 -16.61 -5.39
N ILE A 107 -7.38 -15.77 -5.63
CA ILE A 107 -7.58 -14.50 -4.92
C ILE A 107 -8.06 -14.67 -3.46
N PHE A 108 -8.62 -15.83 -3.11
CA PHE A 108 -9.12 -16.13 -1.76
C PHE A 108 -7.99 -16.50 -0.80
N ALA A 109 -7.15 -15.51 -0.49
CA ALA A 109 -6.11 -15.56 0.54
C ALA A 109 -5.90 -14.15 1.11
N GLN A 110 -5.36 -14.04 2.31
CA GLN A 110 -5.14 -12.75 2.98
C GLN A 110 -4.00 -11.97 2.32
N ILE A 111 -2.94 -12.67 1.88
CA ILE A 111 -1.89 -12.08 1.06
C ILE A 111 -1.80 -12.82 -0.27
N VAL A 112 -2.03 -12.10 -1.37
CA VAL A 112 -1.94 -12.63 -2.72
C VAL A 112 -0.72 -12.03 -3.42
N ILE A 113 0.17 -12.90 -3.89
CA ILE A 113 1.37 -12.53 -4.63
C ILE A 113 1.08 -12.71 -6.12
N GLY A 114 1.01 -11.61 -6.86
CA GLY A 114 0.80 -11.63 -8.32
C GLY A 114 2.10 -11.37 -9.05
N ASP A 115 2.79 -12.41 -9.53
CA ASP A 115 4.05 -12.24 -10.25
C ASP A 115 3.82 -11.96 -11.73
N GLU A 116 4.51 -10.95 -12.25
CA GLU A 116 4.52 -10.56 -13.67
C GLU A 116 3.13 -10.27 -14.23
N ILE A 117 2.35 -9.44 -13.51
CA ILE A 117 0.95 -9.13 -13.86
C ILE A 117 0.76 -8.64 -15.31
N ASN A 118 1.80 -8.03 -15.88
CA ASN A 118 1.86 -7.58 -17.25
C ASN A 118 1.94 -8.72 -18.29
N ARG A 119 2.05 -9.99 -17.90
CA ARG A 119 2.07 -11.14 -18.83
C ARG A 119 0.71 -11.76 -19.11
N ALA A 120 -0.30 -11.51 -18.27
CA ALA A 120 -1.64 -12.03 -18.52
C ALA A 120 -2.48 -11.11 -19.41
N SER A 121 -3.54 -11.67 -19.98
CA SER A 121 -4.49 -10.92 -20.79
C SER A 121 -5.14 -9.76 -20.01
N PRO A 122 -5.57 -8.68 -20.68
CA PRO A 122 -6.30 -7.58 -20.03
C PRO A 122 -7.55 -8.03 -19.25
N LYS A 123 -8.21 -9.11 -19.69
CA LYS A 123 -9.39 -9.67 -19.01
C LYS A 123 -9.00 -10.31 -17.68
N THR A 124 -7.90 -11.05 -17.65
CA THR A 124 -7.35 -11.68 -16.44
C THR A 124 -6.83 -10.64 -15.46
N GLN A 125 -6.12 -9.61 -15.94
CA GLN A 125 -5.74 -8.45 -15.13
C GLN A 125 -6.96 -7.77 -14.51
N SER A 126 -8.01 -7.55 -15.28
CA SER A 126 -9.24 -6.89 -14.80
C SER A 126 -9.91 -7.69 -13.68
N ALA A 127 -9.94 -9.01 -13.76
CA ALA A 127 -10.53 -9.87 -12.73
C ALA A 127 -9.79 -9.74 -11.36
N LEU A 128 -8.45 -9.69 -11.38
CA LEU A 128 -7.66 -9.39 -10.17
C LEU A 128 -8.01 -8.01 -9.61
N LEU A 129 -8.00 -7.00 -10.48
CA LEU A 129 -8.14 -5.59 -10.11
C LEU A 129 -9.55 -5.22 -9.63
N GLU A 130 -10.57 -5.87 -10.17
CA GLU A 130 -11.94 -5.77 -9.70
C GLU A 130 -12.07 -6.36 -8.29
N SER A 131 -11.50 -7.55 -8.08
CA SER A 131 -11.45 -8.18 -6.75
C SER A 131 -10.70 -7.33 -5.72
N MET A 132 -9.65 -6.61 -6.14
CA MET A 132 -8.93 -5.65 -5.29
C MET A 132 -9.81 -4.47 -4.86
N GLU A 133 -10.57 -3.89 -5.79
CA GLU A 133 -11.39 -2.72 -5.50
C GLU A 133 -12.62 -3.08 -4.67
N GLU A 134 -13.33 -4.13 -5.08
CA GLU A 134 -14.62 -4.53 -4.48
C GLU A 134 -14.44 -5.36 -3.21
N ARG A 135 -13.26 -5.96 -3.00
CA ARG A 135 -12.96 -6.88 -1.89
C ARG A 135 -13.89 -8.10 -1.79
N GLN A 136 -14.55 -8.42 -2.88
CA GLN A 136 -15.46 -9.54 -3.05
C GLN A 136 -15.39 -10.02 -4.49
N VAL A 137 -15.88 -11.23 -4.73
CA VAL A 137 -16.00 -11.80 -6.07
C VAL A 137 -17.43 -12.27 -6.26
N THR A 138 -18.03 -11.93 -7.40
CA THR A 138 -19.38 -12.42 -7.76
C THR A 138 -19.30 -13.43 -8.88
N ILE A 139 -19.74 -14.67 -8.62
CA ILE A 139 -19.82 -15.77 -9.59
C ILE A 139 -21.25 -16.31 -9.60
N ASP A 140 -21.84 -16.43 -10.78
CA ASP A 140 -23.20 -16.96 -10.99
C ASP A 140 -24.29 -16.32 -10.11
N GLY A 141 -24.16 -15.01 -9.86
CA GLY A 141 -25.10 -14.24 -9.05
C GLY A 141 -24.94 -14.40 -7.54
N GLN A 142 -23.94 -15.16 -7.08
CA GLN A 142 -23.55 -15.25 -5.67
C GLN A 142 -22.26 -14.49 -5.40
N THR A 143 -22.25 -13.70 -4.34
CA THR A 143 -21.12 -12.87 -3.93
C THR A 143 -20.37 -13.54 -2.78
N TYR A 144 -19.05 -13.61 -2.92
CA TYR A 144 -18.13 -14.21 -1.96
C TYR A 144 -17.14 -13.16 -1.48
N GLU A 145 -17.17 -12.87 -0.19
CA GLU A 145 -16.26 -11.92 0.46
C GLU A 145 -14.82 -12.45 0.49
N LEU A 146 -13.84 -11.57 0.29
CA LEU A 146 -12.42 -11.91 0.45
C LEU A 146 -12.02 -11.91 1.92
N PRO A 147 -11.05 -12.76 2.33
CA PRO A 147 -10.65 -12.85 3.71
C PRO A 147 -9.96 -11.57 4.19
N SER A 148 -10.16 -11.20 5.46
CA SER A 148 -9.52 -10.02 6.06
C SER A 148 -8.35 -10.41 6.99
N PRO A 149 -7.24 -9.64 7.00
CA PRO A 149 -6.91 -8.54 6.09
C PRO A 149 -6.67 -9.07 4.66
N PHE A 150 -6.89 -8.21 3.65
CA PHE A 150 -6.68 -8.55 2.24
C PHE A 150 -5.66 -7.60 1.61
N MET A 151 -4.56 -8.15 1.09
CA MET A 151 -3.52 -7.39 0.40
C MET A 151 -3.04 -8.15 -0.84
N VAL A 152 -2.87 -7.40 -1.94
CA VAL A 152 -2.23 -7.90 -3.16
C VAL A 152 -0.86 -7.26 -3.26
N VAL A 153 0.17 -8.08 -3.39
CA VAL A 153 1.53 -7.67 -3.71
C VAL A 153 1.80 -8.12 -5.14
N ALA A 154 1.72 -7.19 -6.08
CA ALA A 154 1.87 -7.47 -7.49
C ALA A 154 3.26 -7.05 -7.97
N THR A 155 3.85 -7.82 -8.87
CA THR A 155 5.15 -7.50 -9.47
C THR A 155 4.99 -7.32 -10.98
N GLN A 156 5.76 -6.38 -11.54
CA GLN A 156 5.92 -6.27 -12.99
C GLN A 156 7.38 -6.01 -13.33
N ASN A 157 7.84 -6.59 -14.44
CA ASN A 157 9.17 -6.38 -14.98
C ASN A 157 9.07 -5.36 -16.13
N PRO A 158 9.63 -4.14 -15.99
CA PRO A 158 9.50 -3.10 -17.01
C PRO A 158 10.35 -3.36 -18.27
N VAL A 159 11.27 -4.34 -18.24
CA VAL A 159 12.24 -4.58 -19.33
C VAL A 159 11.72 -5.60 -20.36
N GLU A 160 10.74 -6.44 -20.01
CA GLU A 160 10.19 -7.46 -20.91
C GLU A 160 9.26 -6.86 -21.96
N MET A 161 9.76 -6.78 -23.20
CA MET A 161 9.04 -6.16 -24.33
C MET A 161 8.21 -7.14 -25.18
N GLU A 162 8.47 -8.45 -25.11
CA GLU A 162 7.74 -9.44 -25.92
C GLU A 162 6.63 -10.12 -25.11
N GLY A 163 5.40 -10.11 -25.64
CA GLY A 163 4.27 -10.83 -25.07
C GLY A 163 3.70 -10.23 -23.78
N THR A 164 3.97 -8.95 -23.50
CA THR A 164 3.46 -8.25 -22.31
C THR A 164 2.33 -7.26 -22.66
N TYR A 165 1.34 -7.19 -21.78
CA TYR A 165 0.25 -6.25 -21.73
C TYR A 165 0.49 -5.28 -20.56
N PRO A 166 1.03 -4.07 -20.81
CA PRO A 166 1.27 -3.12 -19.73
C PRO A 166 -0.05 -2.74 -19.06
N LEU A 167 -0.03 -2.58 -17.74
CA LEU A 167 -1.21 -2.11 -17.02
C LEU A 167 -1.59 -0.71 -17.51
N PRO A 168 -2.82 -0.49 -18.00
CA PRO A 168 -3.36 0.84 -18.24
C PRO A 168 -3.30 1.69 -16.97
N GLU A 169 -3.17 3.01 -17.12
CA GLU A 169 -3.11 3.92 -15.96
C GLU A 169 -4.29 3.79 -15.00
N ALA A 170 -5.50 3.60 -15.53
CA ALA A 170 -6.70 3.36 -14.71
C ALA A 170 -6.59 2.10 -13.84
N GLN A 171 -5.80 1.11 -14.26
CA GLN A 171 -5.53 -0.11 -13.52
C GLN A 171 -4.40 0.08 -12.50
N ARG A 172 -3.32 0.77 -12.87
CA ARG A 172 -2.22 1.15 -11.96
C ARG A 172 -2.71 1.99 -10.78
N ASP A 173 -3.72 2.84 -11.02
CA ASP A 173 -4.32 3.71 -10.01
C ASP A 173 -4.91 2.96 -8.81
N ARG A 174 -5.31 1.69 -8.99
CA ARG A 174 -5.83 0.82 -7.92
C ARG A 174 -4.77 0.35 -6.93
N PHE A 175 -3.49 0.36 -7.31
CA PHE A 175 -2.40 0.11 -6.38
C PHE A 175 -2.16 1.36 -5.53
N MET A 176 -2.11 1.19 -4.21
CA MET A 176 -1.93 2.30 -3.27
C MET A 176 -0.56 2.93 -3.43
N ALA A 177 0.48 2.11 -3.46
CA ALA A 177 1.85 2.53 -3.60
C ALA A 177 2.61 1.64 -4.60
N ARG A 178 3.63 2.23 -5.20
CA ARG A 178 4.62 1.54 -6.02
C ARG A 178 6.01 1.71 -5.41
N VAL A 179 6.77 0.62 -5.37
CA VAL A 179 8.16 0.60 -4.90
C VAL A 179 9.07 -0.18 -5.84
N SER A 180 10.34 0.18 -5.85
CA SER A 180 11.43 -0.66 -6.39
C SER A 180 12.30 -1.08 -5.21
N ILE A 181 12.66 -2.36 -5.16
CA ILE A 181 13.54 -2.93 -4.14
C ILE A 181 15.00 -2.63 -4.50
N GLY A 182 15.35 -2.70 -5.78
CA GLY A 182 16.71 -2.65 -6.30
C GLY A 182 17.53 -3.87 -5.90
N TYR A 183 18.73 -4.00 -6.48
CA TYR A 183 19.68 -5.03 -6.06
C TYR A 183 20.03 -4.89 -4.56
N PRO A 184 20.32 -5.99 -3.86
CA PRO A 184 20.92 -5.94 -2.53
C PRO A 184 22.25 -5.16 -2.58
N SER A 185 22.70 -4.62 -1.44
CA SER A 185 24.07 -4.11 -1.37
C SER A 185 25.05 -5.28 -1.48
N PRO A 186 26.32 -5.06 -1.88
CA PRO A 186 27.31 -6.14 -1.93
C PRO A 186 27.44 -6.91 -0.61
N GLU A 187 27.28 -6.24 0.54
CA GLU A 187 27.30 -6.89 1.86
C GLU A 187 26.09 -7.80 2.07
N ALA A 188 24.88 -7.34 1.71
CA ALA A 188 23.67 -8.15 1.78
C ALA A 188 23.71 -9.30 0.76
N GLU A 189 24.29 -9.09 -0.42
CA GLU A 189 24.47 -10.14 -1.42
C GLU A 189 25.45 -11.21 -0.95
N LEU A 190 26.55 -10.82 -0.28
CA LEU A 190 27.48 -11.75 0.35
C LEU A 190 26.81 -12.56 1.48
N GLN A 191 26.02 -11.92 2.34
CA GLN A 191 25.26 -12.62 3.40
C GLN A 191 24.22 -13.59 2.81
N MET A 192 23.57 -13.21 1.71
CA MET A 192 22.67 -14.10 0.98
C MET A 192 23.38 -15.37 0.46
N LEU A 193 24.67 -15.29 0.08
CA LEU A 193 25.44 -16.47 -0.35
C LEU A 193 25.68 -17.45 0.80
N ASP A 194 25.93 -16.94 2.01
CA ASP A 194 26.10 -17.78 3.20
C ASP A 194 24.78 -18.49 3.60
N ILE A 195 23.65 -17.82 3.37
CA ILE A 195 22.30 -18.33 3.67
C ILE A 195 21.82 -19.34 2.61
N HIS A 196 22.13 -19.13 1.32
CA HIS A 196 21.70 -20.03 0.23
C HIS A 196 22.37 -21.41 0.24
N GLY A 197 23.37 -21.63 1.12
CA GLY A 197 23.94 -22.95 1.39
C GLY A 197 23.15 -23.81 2.41
N GLY A 198 22.13 -23.24 3.07
CA GLY A 198 21.37 -23.86 4.17
C GLY A 198 19.84 -23.92 3.97
N ALA A 199 19.08 -23.98 5.07
CA ALA A 199 17.61 -23.94 5.07
C ALA A 199 17.10 -22.53 4.74
N SER A 200 15.89 -22.41 4.16
CA SER A 200 15.34 -21.08 3.83
C SER A 200 15.08 -20.29 5.12
N PRO A 201 15.44 -18.99 5.21
CA PRO A 201 15.05 -18.15 6.34
C PRO A 201 13.53 -18.12 6.58
N LEU A 202 12.77 -18.37 5.51
CA LEU A 202 11.32 -18.50 5.59
C LEU A 202 10.87 -19.75 6.34
N ASP A 203 11.66 -20.82 6.44
CA ASP A 203 11.26 -22.07 7.08
C ASP A 203 11.25 -21.92 8.61
N ASP A 204 12.23 -21.22 9.17
CA ASP A 204 12.37 -20.99 10.62
C ASP A 204 11.49 -19.86 11.15
N LEU A 205 11.01 -18.97 10.27
CA LEU A 205 10.19 -17.83 10.66
C LEU A 205 8.90 -18.28 11.36
N GLN A 206 8.71 -17.87 12.62
CA GLN A 206 7.49 -18.14 13.39
C GLN A 206 6.55 -16.92 13.35
N PRO A 207 5.22 -17.13 13.34
CA PRO A 207 4.28 -16.02 13.46
C PRO A 207 4.49 -15.23 14.76
N VAL A 208 4.50 -13.91 14.64
CA VAL A 208 4.65 -12.98 15.78
C VAL A 208 3.36 -12.20 16.08
N ALA A 209 2.40 -12.26 15.16
CA ALA A 209 1.03 -11.75 15.28
C ALA A 209 0.10 -12.67 14.47
N HIS A 210 -1.21 -12.52 14.64
CA HIS A 210 -2.21 -13.19 13.84
C HIS A 210 -3.01 -12.20 12.99
N ALA A 211 -3.71 -12.72 11.97
CA ALA A 211 -4.56 -11.92 11.09
C ALA A 211 -5.56 -11.02 11.84
N HIS A 212 -6.17 -11.54 12.92
CA HIS A 212 -7.14 -10.78 13.71
C HIS A 212 -6.50 -9.60 14.46
N ASP A 213 -5.22 -9.70 14.83
CA ASP A 213 -4.48 -8.57 15.39
C ASP A 213 -4.37 -7.48 14.33
N ILE A 214 -3.99 -7.84 13.11
CA ILE A 214 -3.86 -6.88 11.99
C ILE A 214 -5.18 -6.17 11.71
N VAL A 215 -6.32 -6.86 11.78
CA VAL A 215 -7.65 -6.23 11.63
C VAL A 215 -7.89 -5.18 12.72
N LYS A 216 -7.56 -5.48 13.99
CA LYS A 216 -7.65 -4.49 15.08
C LYS A 216 -6.72 -3.28 14.84
N LEU A 217 -5.53 -3.52 14.30
CA LEU A 217 -4.58 -2.45 13.97
C LEU A 217 -5.09 -1.56 12.83
N VAL A 218 -5.71 -2.15 11.81
CA VAL A 218 -6.37 -1.41 10.73
C VAL A 218 -7.45 -0.48 11.30
N ASP A 219 -8.28 -0.95 12.22
CA ASP A 219 -9.32 -0.12 12.85
C ASP A 219 -8.72 1.00 13.72
N ALA A 220 -7.63 0.74 14.45
CA ALA A 220 -6.89 1.77 15.17
C ALA A 220 -6.31 2.82 14.20
N VAL A 221 -5.72 2.42 13.08
CA VAL A 221 -5.21 3.33 12.03
C VAL A 221 -6.33 4.18 11.42
N ARG A 222 -7.52 3.60 11.20
CA ARG A 222 -8.69 4.34 10.73
C ARG A 222 -9.09 5.45 11.72
N SER A 223 -8.86 5.28 13.01
CA SER A 223 -9.18 6.26 14.06
C SER A 223 -8.16 7.42 14.18
N VAL A 224 -6.97 7.30 13.59
CA VAL A 224 -5.94 8.36 13.62
C VAL A 224 -6.52 9.69 13.15
N HIS A 225 -6.23 10.77 13.87
CA HIS A 225 -6.71 12.09 13.53
C HIS A 225 -5.95 12.68 12.33
N VAL A 226 -6.66 13.37 11.43
CA VAL A 226 -6.05 14.15 10.35
C VAL A 226 -6.71 15.52 10.36
N ALA A 227 -5.94 16.54 10.72
CA ALA A 227 -6.40 17.92 10.74
C ALA A 227 -6.80 18.39 9.33
N ASP A 228 -7.77 19.30 9.25
CA ASP A 228 -8.25 19.82 7.96
C ASP A 228 -7.15 20.49 7.15
N SER A 229 -6.14 21.08 7.80
CA SER A 229 -4.95 21.62 7.14
C SER A 229 -4.15 20.56 6.39
N VAL A 230 -3.97 19.36 6.98
CA VAL A 230 -3.30 18.22 6.35
C VAL A 230 -4.15 17.64 5.22
N ARG A 231 -5.48 17.59 5.38
CA ARG A 231 -6.41 17.16 4.33
C ARG A 231 -6.34 18.08 3.10
N ARG A 232 -6.37 19.40 3.33
CA ARG A 232 -6.21 20.41 2.27
C ARG A 232 -4.86 20.28 1.59
N TYR A 233 -3.78 20.14 2.37
CA TYR A 233 -2.44 19.93 1.82
C TYR A 233 -2.37 18.71 0.88
N ALA A 234 -2.97 17.57 1.26
CA ALA A 234 -3.03 16.39 0.38
C ALA A 234 -3.86 16.63 -0.90
N VAL A 235 -4.95 17.41 -0.80
CA VAL A 235 -5.74 17.82 -1.98
C VAL A 235 -4.93 18.74 -2.88
N ASP A 236 -4.24 19.72 -2.32
CA ASP A 236 -3.43 20.69 -3.06
C ASP A 236 -2.28 20.00 -3.81
N LEU A 237 -1.59 19.05 -3.18
CA LEU A 237 -0.58 18.22 -3.82
C LEU A 237 -1.13 17.47 -5.03
N VAL A 238 -2.28 16.78 -4.87
CA VAL A 238 -2.89 16.04 -5.96
C VAL A 238 -3.42 16.96 -7.05
N ALA A 239 -4.00 18.10 -6.70
CA ALA A 239 -4.47 19.11 -7.65
C ALA A 239 -3.30 19.67 -8.47
N ALA A 240 -2.16 19.95 -7.84
CA ALA A 240 -0.95 20.43 -8.52
C ALA A 240 -0.46 19.44 -9.59
N THR A 241 -0.62 18.12 -9.39
CA THR A 241 -0.29 17.13 -10.45
C THR A 241 -1.17 17.26 -11.69
N ARG A 242 -2.39 17.78 -11.57
CA ARG A 242 -3.33 17.91 -12.71
C ARG A 242 -3.10 19.18 -13.51
N SER A 243 -2.47 20.19 -12.92
CA SER A 243 -2.12 21.45 -13.57
C SER A 243 -0.64 21.55 -13.95
N HIS A 244 0.17 20.53 -13.66
CA HIS A 244 1.61 20.57 -13.92
C HIS A 244 1.90 20.51 -15.44
N PRO A 245 2.74 21.40 -16.00
CA PRO A 245 2.97 21.48 -17.45
C PRO A 245 3.65 20.23 -18.03
N ASP A 246 4.46 19.53 -17.24
CA ASP A 246 5.13 18.30 -17.67
C ASP A 246 4.22 17.06 -17.65
N LEU A 247 2.97 17.16 -17.21
CA LEU A 247 2.05 16.03 -17.08
C LEU A 247 0.88 16.15 -18.07
N ARG A 248 0.70 15.10 -18.87
CA ARG A 248 -0.50 14.91 -19.71
C ARG A 248 -1.67 14.37 -18.89
N LEU A 249 -1.39 13.61 -17.84
CA LEU A 249 -2.38 13.09 -16.90
C LEU A 249 -1.82 13.21 -15.47
N GLY A 250 -2.56 13.94 -14.63
CA GLY A 250 -2.31 14.02 -13.18
C GLY A 250 -3.01 12.91 -12.40
N ALA A 251 -2.77 12.87 -11.09
CA ALA A 251 -3.31 11.83 -10.22
C ALA A 251 -4.84 11.97 -9.99
N SER A 252 -5.53 10.83 -9.90
CA SER A 252 -6.98 10.75 -9.68
C SER A 252 -7.38 11.16 -8.25
N PRO A 253 -8.67 11.39 -7.94
CA PRO A 253 -9.13 11.58 -6.57
C PRO A 253 -8.84 10.39 -5.65
N ARG A 254 -8.75 9.16 -6.19
CA ARG A 254 -8.35 7.97 -5.43
C ARG A 254 -6.96 8.14 -4.82
N ALA A 255 -6.06 8.82 -5.53
CA ALA A 255 -4.72 9.12 -5.03
C ALA A 255 -4.73 9.93 -3.74
N THR A 256 -5.65 10.89 -3.58
CA THR A 256 -5.81 11.65 -2.33
C THR A 256 -6.24 10.75 -1.18
N LEU A 257 -7.19 9.84 -1.42
CA LEU A 257 -7.65 8.88 -0.41
C LEU A 257 -6.53 7.92 0.00
N HIS A 258 -5.79 7.39 -0.97
CA HIS A 258 -4.64 6.53 -0.73
C HIS A 258 -3.54 7.24 0.06
N LEU A 259 -3.22 8.49 -0.30
CA LEU A 259 -2.20 9.28 0.39
C LEU A 259 -2.58 9.55 1.84
N LEU A 260 -3.83 9.91 2.11
CA LEU A 260 -4.31 10.13 3.48
C LEU A 260 -4.34 8.84 4.30
N ARG A 261 -4.83 7.72 3.74
CA ARG A 261 -4.84 6.42 4.45
C ARG A 261 -3.42 5.96 4.78
N ALA A 262 -2.50 6.09 3.82
CA ALA A 262 -1.10 5.73 4.02
C ALA A 262 -0.42 6.66 5.04
N ALA A 263 -0.71 7.97 5.03
CA ALA A 263 -0.20 8.91 6.03
C ALA A 263 -0.70 8.60 7.45
N LYS A 264 -1.97 8.19 7.60
CA LYS A 264 -2.52 7.71 8.89
C LYS A 264 -1.80 6.46 9.38
N ALA A 265 -1.56 5.50 8.50
CA ALA A 265 -0.79 4.30 8.82
C ALA A 265 0.65 4.66 9.22
N SER A 266 1.33 5.54 8.48
CA SER A 266 2.68 6.02 8.80
C SER A 266 2.74 6.70 10.18
N ALA A 267 1.77 7.54 10.50
CA ALA A 267 1.67 8.20 11.80
C ALA A 267 1.50 7.18 12.93
N ALA A 268 0.59 6.21 12.77
CA ALA A 268 0.38 5.15 13.75
C ALA A 268 1.61 4.25 13.93
N LEU A 269 2.31 3.91 12.85
CA LEU A 269 3.59 3.19 12.88
C LEU A 269 4.67 3.95 13.66
N SER A 270 4.58 5.28 13.64
CA SER A 270 5.45 6.17 14.42
C SER A 270 4.97 6.38 15.86
N GLY A 271 3.94 5.65 16.32
CA GLY A 271 3.35 5.82 17.65
C GLY A 271 2.58 7.12 17.85
N ARG A 272 2.06 7.73 16.77
CA ARG A 272 1.28 8.98 16.81
C ARG A 272 -0.20 8.75 16.50
N GLU A 273 -1.08 9.39 17.28
CA GLU A 273 -2.54 9.37 17.06
C GLU A 273 -3.02 10.42 16.05
N TYR A 274 -2.10 11.18 15.45
CA TYR A 274 -2.40 12.21 14.46
C TYR A 274 -1.37 12.22 13.33
N ALA A 275 -1.84 12.43 12.11
CA ALA A 275 -0.98 12.58 10.94
C ALA A 275 -0.45 14.01 10.80
N LEU A 276 0.81 14.14 10.39
CA LEU A 276 1.47 15.39 10.07
C LEU A 276 1.62 15.57 8.55
N PRO A 277 1.86 16.79 8.05
CA PRO A 277 2.22 17.00 6.64
C PRO A 277 3.41 16.14 6.21
N ASP A 278 4.39 15.93 7.09
CA ASP A 278 5.59 15.13 6.80
C ASP A 278 5.24 13.67 6.47
N ASP A 279 4.18 13.09 7.08
CA ASP A 279 3.70 11.75 6.75
C ASP A 279 3.16 11.68 5.31
N VAL A 280 2.52 12.77 4.85
CA VAL A 280 2.02 12.90 3.48
C VAL A 280 3.20 13.04 2.51
N GLN A 281 4.19 13.87 2.85
CA GLN A 281 5.36 14.10 2.01
C GLN A 281 6.22 12.83 1.84
N ALA A 282 6.45 12.10 2.93
CA ALA A 282 7.26 10.89 2.94
C ALA A 282 6.71 9.77 2.04
N LEU A 283 5.42 9.80 1.73
CA LEU A 283 4.72 8.79 0.92
C LEU A 283 4.32 9.31 -0.46
N ALA A 284 4.47 10.60 -0.73
CA ALA A 284 3.95 11.23 -1.94
C ALA A 284 4.56 10.63 -3.21
N VAL A 285 5.85 10.32 -3.25
CA VAL A 285 6.48 9.73 -4.44
C VAL A 285 5.94 8.32 -4.70
N GLN A 286 5.92 7.47 -3.67
CA GLN A 286 5.50 6.07 -3.76
C GLN A 286 4.02 5.95 -4.09
N VAL A 287 3.20 6.90 -3.64
CA VAL A 287 1.76 6.93 -3.88
C VAL A 287 1.44 7.61 -5.21
N LEU A 288 2.05 8.75 -5.55
CA LEU A 288 1.61 9.55 -6.70
C LEU A 288 2.30 9.18 -8.01
N ALA A 289 3.61 8.88 -8.01
CA ALA A 289 4.41 8.88 -9.23
C ALA A 289 3.92 7.87 -10.29
N HIS A 290 3.45 6.69 -9.88
CA HIS A 290 2.96 5.65 -10.79
C HIS A 290 1.59 5.92 -11.39
N ARG A 291 0.96 7.05 -11.04
CA ARG A 291 -0.34 7.49 -11.59
C ARG A 291 -0.21 8.64 -12.58
N LEU A 292 1.01 9.14 -12.78
CA LEU A 292 1.27 10.32 -13.58
C LEU A 292 1.77 9.90 -14.96
N LEU A 293 1.21 10.52 -16.01
CA LEU A 293 1.72 10.40 -17.37
C LEU A 293 2.46 11.68 -17.76
N PRO A 294 3.78 11.64 -17.92
CA PRO A 294 4.54 12.75 -18.49
C PRO A 294 4.10 13.08 -19.92
N THR A 295 4.26 14.34 -20.33
CA THR A 295 4.12 14.75 -21.72
C THR A 295 5.27 14.20 -22.57
N ALA A 296 5.09 14.15 -23.89
CA ALA A 296 6.16 13.73 -24.80
C ALA A 296 7.43 14.61 -24.65
N GLN A 297 7.25 15.92 -24.40
CA GLN A 297 8.36 16.83 -24.17
C GLN A 297 9.11 16.51 -22.87
N ALA A 298 8.38 16.25 -21.78
CA ALA A 298 8.98 15.84 -20.51
C ALA A 298 9.76 14.52 -20.66
N GLN A 299 9.22 13.56 -21.42
CA GLN A 299 9.92 12.30 -21.74
C GLN A 299 11.20 12.53 -22.53
N LEU A 300 11.19 13.39 -23.56
CA LEU A 300 12.39 13.75 -24.33
C LEU A 300 13.46 14.39 -23.44
N ASN A 301 13.03 15.21 -22.48
CA ASN A 301 13.90 15.83 -21.48
C ASN A 301 14.33 14.88 -20.35
N ARG A 302 13.94 13.59 -20.43
CA ARG A 302 14.20 12.55 -19.41
C ARG A 302 13.70 12.94 -18.02
N ARG A 303 12.61 13.71 -17.95
CA ARG A 303 11.95 14.06 -16.70
C ARG A 303 11.10 12.88 -16.24
N THR A 304 11.36 12.38 -15.03
CA THR A 304 10.59 11.25 -14.47
C THR A 304 9.41 11.75 -13.64
N SER A 305 8.37 10.91 -13.50
CA SER A 305 7.21 11.24 -12.67
C SER A 305 7.58 11.49 -11.20
N GLU A 306 8.59 10.79 -10.68
CA GLU A 306 9.13 11.00 -9.33
C GLU A 306 9.74 12.40 -9.18
N GLN A 307 10.49 12.86 -10.18
CA GLN A 307 11.08 14.20 -10.17
C GLN A 307 9.99 15.28 -10.18
N VAL A 308 8.93 15.08 -10.95
CA VAL A 308 7.77 16.00 -10.97
C VAL A 308 7.07 16.02 -9.61
N VAL A 309 6.89 14.87 -8.95
CA VAL A 309 6.30 14.83 -7.60
C VAL A 309 7.18 15.57 -6.59
N LEU A 310 8.50 15.37 -6.63
CA LEU A 310 9.44 16.07 -5.74
C LEU A 310 9.41 17.59 -5.96
N GLU A 311 9.29 18.04 -7.21
CA GLU A 311 9.12 19.46 -7.54
C GLU A 311 7.80 20.02 -6.99
N ILE A 312 6.69 19.30 -7.16
CA ILE A 312 5.39 19.69 -6.59
C ILE A 312 5.47 19.80 -5.07
N LEU A 313 6.14 18.87 -4.39
CA LEU A 313 6.34 18.91 -2.93
C LEU A 313 7.08 20.17 -2.48
N GLN A 314 8.09 20.59 -3.24
CA GLN A 314 8.90 21.79 -2.93
C GLN A 314 8.11 23.09 -3.11
N HIS A 315 7.17 23.13 -4.05
CA HIS A 315 6.40 24.33 -4.37
C HIS A 315 5.05 24.42 -3.65
N THR A 316 4.51 23.31 -3.16
CA THR A 316 3.23 23.31 -2.44
C THR A 316 3.44 23.75 -1.00
N SER A 317 2.77 24.84 -0.60
CA SER A 317 2.91 25.40 0.75
C SER A 317 2.48 24.40 1.82
N VAL A 318 3.39 24.07 2.72
CA VAL A 318 3.09 23.25 3.91
C VAL A 318 2.24 24.09 4.87
N PRO A 319 1.14 23.56 5.41
CA PRO A 319 0.33 24.30 6.36
C PRO A 319 1.14 24.67 7.59
N ALA A 320 1.17 25.96 7.94
CA ALA A 320 1.76 26.40 9.19
C ALA A 320 1.01 25.77 10.37
N ALA A 321 1.76 25.33 11.40
CA ALA A 321 1.14 24.95 12.66
C ALA A 321 0.34 26.17 13.16
N SER A 322 -0.99 26.05 13.19
CA SER A 322 -1.85 27.10 13.73
C SER A 322 -1.45 27.31 15.18
N GLY A 323 -0.63 28.34 15.43
CA GLY A 323 -0.38 28.84 16.78
C GLY A 323 -1.75 29.12 17.38
N HIS A 324 -2.06 28.46 18.49
CA HIS A 324 -3.22 28.81 19.28
C HIS A 324 -3.14 30.31 19.55
N GLY A 325 -4.06 31.07 18.97
CA GLY A 325 -4.11 32.51 19.14
C GLY A 325 -4.16 32.81 20.63
N SER A 326 -3.10 33.41 21.15
CA SER A 326 -3.14 34.05 22.46
C SER A 326 -4.35 34.98 22.47
N PRO A 327 -5.26 34.90 23.45
CA PRO A 327 -6.34 35.87 23.54
C PRO A 327 -5.68 37.24 23.75
N MET A 328 -5.83 38.12 22.76
CA MET A 328 -5.50 39.54 22.92
C MET A 328 -6.43 40.08 24.02
N TYR A 329 -5.94 40.10 25.26
CA TYR A 329 -6.54 40.89 26.32
C TYR A 329 -6.53 42.35 25.87
N GLY A 330 -7.73 42.92 25.82
CA GLY A 330 -8.00 44.22 25.22
C GLY A 330 -7.15 45.34 25.80
N GLN A 331 -6.66 46.19 24.90
CA GLN A 331 -6.21 47.53 25.23
C GLN A 331 -7.37 48.29 25.87
N GLN A 332 -7.26 48.62 27.15
CA GLN A 332 -8.09 49.64 27.78
C GLN A 332 -7.69 51.02 27.24
N PRO A 333 -8.64 51.87 26.80
CA PRO A 333 -8.34 53.26 26.47
C PRO A 333 -8.20 54.08 27.76
N PRO A 334 -7.35 55.13 27.77
CA PRO A 334 -7.17 55.97 28.94
C PRO A 334 -8.29 57.02 29.05
N GLY A 335 -8.93 57.07 30.21
CA GLY A 335 -9.49 58.32 30.75
C GLY A 335 -11.00 58.42 30.85
N ALA A 336 -11.49 58.41 32.09
CA ALA A 336 -12.54 59.33 32.53
C ALA A 336 -12.29 59.69 34.00
N ARG A 337 -12.20 61.00 34.26
CA ARG A 337 -11.91 61.61 35.56
C ARG A 337 -13.09 61.45 36.53
N ARG A 338 -12.72 61.44 37.81
CA ARG A 338 -13.57 61.56 39.01
C ARG A 338 -14.60 62.69 38.89
N LEU A 339 -15.79 62.43 39.42
CA LEU A 339 -16.49 63.30 40.38
C LEU A 339 -16.99 62.42 41.53
#